data_AF-A0A6A3P0H2-F1
#
_entry.id   AF-A0A6A3P0H2-F1
#
_cell.length_a   1.000
_cell.length_b   1.000
_cell.length_c   1.000
_cell.angle_alpha   90.00
_cell.angle_beta   90.00
_cell.angle_gamma   90.00
#
_symmetry.space_group_name_H-M   'P 1'
#
loop_
_entity.id
_entity.type
_entity.pdbx_description
1 polymer ?
#
loop_
_entity_poly.entity_id
_entity_poly.type
_entity_poly.pdbx_seq_one_letter_code
_entity_poly.pdbx_strand_id
1 'polypeptide(L)'
;MAPRASADIVTAREPAANSRLHGLLLTWDPTLLDQFIDAANDVVPVEQPHLELSQWLTEPRGSLTTEGFLQDTMTYLSESAGGYRGNILSPLTPAQSNALSRRMGQMGMDPFMQACAKKLPAGSCLVTGTLFFQDPATDGVPTNLPSPPSPHRQIFV
;
A
#
# COMPACT_ATOMS: atom_id res chain seq x y z
N MET A 1 -25.14 -39.06 -41.26
CA MET A 1 -23.66 -39.08 -41.09
C MET A 1 -23.14 -37.66 -41.24
N ALA A 2 -22.22 -37.29 -40.35
CA ALA A 2 -22.00 -35.97 -39.75
C ALA A 2 -21.41 -34.85 -40.65
N PRO A 3 -21.56 -33.57 -40.24
CA PRO A 3 -21.06 -32.40 -40.96
C PRO A 3 -19.57 -32.10 -40.67
N ARG A 4 -18.85 -31.55 -41.65
CA ARG A 4 -17.52 -30.96 -41.47
C ARG A 4 -17.66 -29.53 -40.96
N ALA A 5 -17.42 -29.32 -39.67
CA ALA A 5 -17.25 -27.99 -39.10
C ALA A 5 -15.90 -27.41 -39.57
N SER A 6 -15.95 -26.24 -40.20
CA SER A 6 -14.76 -25.41 -40.46
C SER A 6 -14.30 -24.85 -39.12
N ALA A 7 -13.01 -25.04 -38.82
CA ALA A 7 -12.39 -24.58 -37.60
C ALA A 7 -12.41 -23.05 -37.53
N ASP A 8 -13.08 -22.52 -36.50
CA ASP A 8 -12.85 -21.18 -35.99
C ASP A 8 -11.36 -21.07 -35.62
N ILE A 9 -10.65 -20.21 -36.35
CA ILE A 9 -9.33 -19.73 -35.93
C ILE A 9 -9.61 -18.74 -34.80
N VAL A 10 -9.85 -19.27 -33.60
CA VAL A 10 -9.62 -18.52 -32.38
C VAL A 10 -8.12 -18.29 -32.35
N THR A 11 -7.69 -17.09 -32.72
CA THR A 11 -6.34 -16.62 -32.46
C THR A 11 -6.17 -16.68 -30.94
N ALA A 12 -5.62 -17.78 -30.44
CA ALA A 12 -5.13 -17.89 -29.09
C ALA A 12 -4.07 -16.81 -28.96
N ARG A 13 -4.45 -15.66 -28.41
CA ARG A 13 -3.52 -14.62 -28.01
C ARG A 13 -2.57 -15.32 -27.05
N GLU A 14 -1.31 -15.44 -27.46
CA GLU A 14 -0.24 -15.92 -26.59
C GLU A 14 -0.39 -15.23 -25.22
N PRO A 15 -0.29 -15.96 -24.10
CA PRO A 15 -0.31 -15.34 -22.79
C PRO A 15 0.81 -14.30 -22.79
N ALA A 16 0.43 -13.02 -22.62
CA ALA A 16 1.34 -11.89 -22.66
C ALA A 16 2.56 -12.23 -21.81
N ALA A 17 3.69 -12.45 -22.48
CA ALA A 17 4.93 -12.85 -21.85
C ALA A 17 5.28 -11.83 -20.78
N ASN A 18 5.19 -12.26 -19.51
CA ASN A 18 5.76 -11.60 -18.34
C ASN A 18 5.57 -10.07 -18.34
N SER A 19 4.35 -9.59 -18.05
CA SER A 19 4.14 -8.18 -17.72
C SER A 19 5.07 -7.80 -16.58
N ARG A 20 6.16 -7.10 -16.90
CA ARG A 20 7.14 -6.65 -15.91
C ARG A 20 6.48 -5.56 -15.09
N LEU A 21 6.40 -5.77 -13.79
CA LEU A 21 5.98 -4.75 -12.84
C LEU A 21 6.83 -3.49 -13.08
N HIS A 22 6.17 -2.37 -13.27
CA HIS A 22 6.79 -1.07 -13.48
C HIS A 22 6.80 -0.24 -12.19
N GLY A 23 5.72 -0.31 -11.41
CA GLY A 23 5.63 0.40 -10.15
C GLY A 23 4.40 0.05 -9.32
N LEU A 24 4.37 0.55 -8.09
CA LEU A 24 3.25 0.51 -7.16
C LEU A 24 2.86 1.95 -6.84
N LEU A 25 1.65 2.35 -7.22
CA LEU A 25 1.05 3.62 -6.80
C LEU A 25 0.28 3.44 -5.51
N LEU A 26 0.54 4.33 -4.56
CA LEU A 26 -0.23 4.45 -3.32
C LEU A 26 -1.22 5.61 -3.45
N THR A 27 -2.51 5.28 -3.30
CA THR A 27 -3.59 6.25 -3.28
C THR A 27 -4.10 6.37 -1.85
N TRP A 28 -4.07 7.58 -1.32
CA TRP A 28 -4.46 7.89 0.05
C TRP A 28 -5.88 8.45 0.07
N ASP A 29 -6.71 7.99 1.00
CA ASP A 29 -7.97 8.66 1.26
C ASP A 29 -7.70 9.93 2.08
N PRO A 30 -7.97 11.12 1.55
CA PRO A 30 -7.61 12.37 2.24
C PRO A 30 -8.41 12.55 3.53
N THR A 31 -9.66 12.09 3.58
CA THR A 31 -10.51 12.24 4.76
C THR A 31 -10.05 11.32 5.88
N LEU A 32 -9.71 10.07 5.56
CA LEU A 32 -9.17 9.13 6.53
C LEU A 32 -7.76 9.52 6.98
N LEU A 33 -6.96 10.11 6.10
CA LEU A 33 -5.64 10.59 6.42
C LEU A 33 -5.68 11.74 7.42
N ASP A 34 -6.54 12.74 7.21
CA ASP A 34 -6.70 13.83 8.19
C ASP A 34 -7.16 13.29 9.55
N GLN A 35 -8.14 12.38 9.59
CA GLN A 35 -8.59 11.73 10.83
C GLN A 35 -7.49 10.90 11.50
N PHE A 36 -6.63 10.27 10.71
CA PHE A 36 -5.49 9.51 11.21
C PHE A 36 -4.49 10.44 11.89
N ILE A 37 -4.19 11.58 11.29
CA ILE A 37 -3.27 12.59 11.84
C ILE A 37 -3.86 13.23 13.10
N ASP A 38 -5.15 13.57 13.11
CA ASP A 38 -5.84 14.07 14.31
C ASP A 38 -5.76 13.04 15.46
N ALA A 39 -6.03 11.76 15.16
CA ALA A 39 -5.91 10.70 16.14
C ALA A 39 -4.48 10.55 16.66
N ALA A 40 -3.49 10.64 15.78
CA ALA A 40 -2.07 10.53 16.09
C ALA A 40 -1.57 11.68 16.99
N ASN A 41 -2.13 12.88 16.82
CA ASN A 41 -1.70 14.08 17.53
C ASN A 41 -2.46 14.34 18.84
N ASP A 42 -3.77 14.06 18.86
CA ASP A 42 -4.62 14.49 19.98
C ASP A 42 -5.11 13.31 20.84
N VAL A 43 -5.48 12.20 20.21
CA VAL A 43 -6.18 11.10 20.91
C VAL A 43 -5.19 10.08 21.47
N VAL A 44 -4.33 9.55 20.61
CA VAL A 44 -3.37 8.48 20.95
C VAL A 44 -2.35 8.93 21.99
N PRO A 45 -1.81 10.17 21.97
CA PRO A 45 -0.94 10.68 23.02
C PRO A 45 -1.56 10.69 24.42
N VAL A 46 -2.86 11.01 24.50
CA VAL A 46 -3.59 11.08 25.77
C VAL A 46 -3.97 9.69 26.28
N GLU A 47 -4.51 8.83 25.41
CA GLU A 47 -4.97 7.50 25.82
C GLU A 47 -3.82 6.51 26.07
N GLN A 48 -2.71 6.65 25.34
CA GLN A 48 -1.60 5.70 25.38
C GLN A 48 -0.25 6.42 25.49
N PRO A 49 0.03 7.14 26.60
CA PRO A 49 1.21 8.00 26.72
C PRO A 49 2.54 7.23 26.56
N HIS A 50 2.57 5.96 26.91
CA HIS A 50 3.76 5.09 26.79
C HIS A 50 3.97 4.50 25.38
N LEU A 51 3.05 4.73 24.45
CA LEU A 51 3.18 4.23 23.09
C LEU A 51 4.24 5.05 22.34
N GLU A 52 5.33 4.39 21.98
CA GLU A 52 6.41 4.99 21.20
C GLU A 52 5.96 5.31 19.78
N LEU A 53 6.49 6.40 19.22
CA LEU A 53 6.31 6.73 17.80
C LEU A 53 7.06 5.69 16.94
N SER A 54 6.54 5.38 15.77
CA SER A 54 7.24 4.53 14.82
C SER A 54 8.59 5.14 14.45
N GLN A 55 9.67 4.34 14.52
CA GLN A 55 11.05 4.84 14.37
C GLN A 55 11.38 5.46 13.00
N TRP A 56 10.53 5.23 12.00
CA TRP A 56 10.69 5.76 10.65
C TRP A 56 9.99 7.10 10.43
N LEU A 57 9.19 7.57 11.40
CA LEU A 57 8.61 8.90 11.40
C LEU A 57 9.64 9.91 11.93
N THR A 58 9.76 11.04 11.26
CA THR A 58 10.74 12.09 11.56
C THR A 58 10.13 13.21 12.39
N GLU A 59 8.84 13.49 12.21
CA GLU A 59 8.13 14.49 12.99
C GLU A 59 7.85 13.99 14.42
N PRO A 60 7.89 14.89 15.42
CA PRO A 60 7.62 14.52 16.79
C PRO A 60 6.15 14.17 17.00
N ARG A 61 5.90 13.28 17.96
CA ARG A 61 4.55 12.92 18.40
C ARG A 61 3.77 14.16 18.86
N GLY A 62 2.51 14.27 18.42
CA GLY A 62 1.67 15.43 18.74
C GLY A 62 1.81 16.58 17.74
N SER A 63 2.65 16.44 16.71
CA SER A 63 2.84 17.48 15.68
C SER A 63 3.08 16.89 14.30
N LEU A 64 2.56 15.69 14.04
CA LEU A 64 2.57 15.08 12.71
C LEU A 64 1.76 15.95 11.75
N THR A 65 2.27 16.15 10.55
CA THR A 65 1.54 16.78 9.45
C THR A 65 1.19 15.74 8.40
N THR A 66 0.11 15.98 7.64
CA THR A 66 -0.27 15.11 6.53
C THR A 66 0.87 14.98 5.50
N GLU A 67 1.52 16.10 5.15
CA GLU A 67 2.64 16.11 4.20
C GLU A 67 3.86 15.36 4.75
N GLY A 68 4.25 15.62 5.99
CA GLY A 68 5.39 14.95 6.64
C GLY A 68 5.18 13.44 6.75
N PHE A 69 3.99 13.02 7.19
CA PHE A 69 3.64 11.59 7.27
C PHE A 69 3.69 10.89 5.91
N LEU A 70 3.16 11.51 4.85
CA LEU A 70 3.23 10.95 3.50
C LEU A 70 4.66 10.85 3.02
N GLN A 71 5.46 11.90 3.22
CA GLN A 71 6.87 11.96 2.83
C GLN A 71 7.71 10.89 3.56
N ASP A 72 7.52 10.73 4.86
CA ASP A 72 8.18 9.72 5.68
C ASP A 72 7.78 8.30 5.26
N THR A 73 6.48 8.09 5.01
CA THR A 73 5.98 6.79 4.54
C THR A 73 6.61 6.41 3.20
N MET A 74 6.59 7.32 2.23
CA MET A 74 7.17 7.06 0.91
C MET A 74 8.68 6.84 1.00
N THR A 75 9.39 7.64 1.80
CA THR A 75 10.83 7.50 2.02
C THR A 75 11.15 6.14 2.64
N TYR A 76 10.44 5.75 3.69
CA TYR A 76 10.63 4.46 4.33
C TYR A 76 10.32 3.28 3.41
N LEU A 77 9.25 3.33 2.62
CA LEU A 77 8.94 2.26 1.66
C LEU A 77 9.96 2.18 0.52
N SER A 78 10.56 3.32 0.14
CA SER A 78 11.52 3.39 -0.97
C SER A 78 12.80 2.61 -0.73
N GLU A 79 13.21 2.44 0.53
CA GLU A 79 14.37 1.62 0.90
C GLU A 79 14.22 0.15 0.45
N SER A 80 12.98 -0.33 0.32
CA SER A 80 12.68 -1.66 -0.20
C SER A 80 12.30 -1.66 -1.69
N ALA A 81 11.75 -0.55 -2.19
CA ALA A 81 11.34 -0.42 -3.59
C ALA A 81 12.47 -0.01 -4.54
N GLY A 82 13.62 0.45 -4.05
CA GLY A 82 14.70 0.96 -4.91
C GLY A 82 14.48 2.39 -5.41
N GLY A 83 13.53 3.12 -4.80
CA GLY A 83 13.22 4.52 -5.10
C GLY A 83 11.72 4.81 -5.25
N TYR A 84 11.39 6.09 -5.31
CA TYR A 84 10.02 6.57 -5.53
C TYR A 84 10.00 7.92 -6.26
N ARG A 85 8.83 8.26 -6.83
CA ARG A 85 8.51 9.59 -7.37
C ARG A 85 7.07 9.94 -7.02
N GLY A 86 6.85 10.98 -6.21
CA GLY A 86 5.52 11.30 -5.70
C GLY A 86 4.98 10.11 -4.91
N ASN A 87 3.84 9.56 -5.33
CA ASN A 87 3.22 8.40 -4.66
C ASN A 87 3.51 7.06 -5.36
N ILE A 88 4.46 7.04 -6.29
CA ILE A 88 4.81 5.85 -7.08
C ILE A 88 6.13 5.28 -6.58
N LEU A 89 6.10 4.04 -6.10
CA LEU A 89 7.26 3.21 -5.76
C LEU A 89 7.67 2.39 -6.98
N SER A 90 8.97 2.21 -7.21
CA SER A 90 9.47 1.57 -8.44
C SER A 90 10.31 0.30 -8.16
N PRO A 91 9.72 -0.78 -7.59
CA PRO A 91 10.44 -2.05 -7.43
C PRO A 91 10.84 -2.60 -8.79
N LEU A 92 12.15 -2.62 -9.06
CA LEU A 92 12.72 -3.07 -10.33
C LEU A 92 12.91 -4.59 -10.39
N THR A 93 12.76 -5.28 -9.26
CA THR A 93 13.00 -6.72 -9.14
C THR A 93 11.92 -7.41 -8.30
N PRO A 94 11.67 -8.72 -8.52
CA PRO A 94 10.79 -9.50 -7.64
C PRO A 94 11.24 -9.48 -6.17
N ALA A 95 12.55 -9.43 -5.92
CA ALA A 95 13.09 -9.34 -4.56
C ALA A 95 12.69 -8.02 -3.88
N GLN A 96 12.78 -6.89 -4.59
CA GLN A 96 12.31 -5.58 -4.11
C GLN A 96 10.79 -5.57 -3.91
N SER A 97 10.02 -6.15 -4.82
CA SER A 97 8.57 -6.27 -4.66
C SER A 97 8.18 -7.06 -3.41
N ASN A 98 8.88 -8.16 -3.14
CA ASN A 98 8.67 -8.97 -1.94
C ASN A 98 9.10 -8.24 -0.67
N ALA A 99 10.25 -7.55 -0.70
CA ALA A 99 10.73 -6.74 0.42
C ALA A 99 9.75 -5.60 0.74
N LEU A 100 9.26 -4.92 -0.29
CA LEU A 100 8.27 -3.86 -0.18
C LEU A 100 6.95 -4.37 0.43
N SER A 101 6.45 -5.51 -0.06
CA SER A 101 5.23 -6.13 0.48
C SER A 101 5.39 -6.49 1.96
N ARG A 102 6.55 -7.04 2.35
CA ARG A 102 6.86 -7.32 3.76
C ARG A 102 6.92 -6.06 4.60
N ARG A 103 7.54 -4.99 4.09
CA ARG A 103 7.65 -3.70 4.80
C ARG A 103 6.29 -3.02 4.99
N MET A 104 5.43 -3.03 3.97
CA MET A 104 4.04 -2.56 4.10
C MET A 104 3.27 -3.39 5.14
N GLY A 105 3.48 -4.72 5.16
CA GLY A 105 2.91 -5.59 6.19
C GLY A 105 3.43 -5.26 7.60
N GLN A 106 4.72 -4.99 7.76
CA GLN A 106 5.32 -4.58 9.05
C GLN A 106 4.77 -3.23 9.53
N MET A 107 4.67 -2.24 8.63
CA MET A 107 4.05 -0.95 8.95
C MET A 107 2.57 -1.13 9.29
N GLY A 108 1.87 -2.00 8.57
CA GLY A 108 0.51 -2.42 8.87
C GLY A 108 0.36 -3.05 10.26
N MET A 109 1.44 -3.57 10.85
CA MET A 109 1.45 -4.19 12.18
C MET A 109 2.10 -3.30 13.26
N ASP A 110 2.56 -2.11 12.89
CA ASP A 110 3.22 -1.19 13.82
C ASP A 110 2.24 -0.74 14.92
N PRO A 111 2.64 -0.80 16.21
CA PRO A 111 1.74 -0.49 17.32
C PRO A 111 1.16 0.93 17.27
N PHE A 112 1.96 1.92 16.87
CA PHE A 112 1.52 3.30 16.75
C PHE A 112 0.54 3.48 15.59
N MET A 113 0.88 2.93 14.43
CA MET A 113 0.00 2.92 13.25
C MET A 113 -1.34 2.27 13.57
N GLN A 114 -1.34 1.17 14.30
CA GLN A 114 -2.54 0.45 14.69
C GLN A 114 -3.38 1.18 15.73
N ALA A 115 -2.75 1.89 16.68
CA ALA A 115 -3.47 2.72 17.64
C ALA A 115 -4.24 3.84 16.92
N CYS A 116 -3.62 4.49 15.95
CA CYS A 116 -4.24 5.52 15.13
C CYS A 116 -5.33 4.93 14.21
N ALA A 117 -5.03 3.83 13.50
CA ALA A 117 -5.98 3.17 12.60
C ALA A 117 -7.25 2.65 13.32
N LYS A 118 -7.17 2.31 14.60
CA LYS A 118 -8.35 1.91 15.41
C LYS A 118 -9.32 3.06 15.66
N LYS A 119 -8.91 4.32 15.48
CA LYS A 119 -9.76 5.51 15.61
C LYS A 119 -10.51 5.84 14.33
N LEU A 120 -10.10 5.25 13.20
CA LEU A 120 -10.79 5.40 11.93
C LEU A 120 -12.09 4.58 11.89
N PRO A 121 -13.04 4.93 10.99
CA PRO A 121 -14.26 4.15 10.78
C PRO A 121 -13.99 2.67 10.57
N ALA A 122 -14.82 1.80 11.16
CA ALA A 122 -14.62 0.36 11.05
C ALA A 122 -14.71 -0.10 9.58
N GLY A 123 -13.73 -0.90 9.15
CA GLY A 123 -13.65 -1.41 7.78
C GLY A 123 -13.06 -0.42 6.77
N SER A 124 -12.65 0.77 7.20
CA SER A 124 -11.90 1.71 6.37
C SER A 124 -10.48 1.19 6.09
N CYS A 125 -9.91 1.65 4.98
CA CYS A 125 -8.51 1.43 4.65
C CYS A 125 -7.87 2.76 4.27
N LEU A 126 -6.73 3.06 4.86
CA LEU A 126 -6.06 4.35 4.70
C LEU A 126 -5.43 4.50 3.31
N VAL A 127 -4.92 3.40 2.75
CA VAL A 127 -4.13 3.39 1.52
C VAL A 127 -4.57 2.27 0.60
N THR A 128 -4.76 2.59 -0.68
CA THR A 128 -4.93 1.60 -1.75
C THR A 128 -3.68 1.54 -2.62
N GLY A 129 -3.13 0.35 -2.80
CA GLY A 129 -2.02 0.06 -3.71
C GLY A 129 -2.52 -0.38 -5.08
N THR A 130 -1.96 0.19 -6.15
CA THR A 130 -2.20 -0.22 -7.53
C THR A 130 -0.88 -0.52 -8.24
N LEU A 131 -0.72 -1.76 -8.70
CA LEU A 131 0.43 -2.19 -9.48
C LEU A 131 0.24 -1.77 -10.95
N PHE A 132 1.26 -1.15 -11.52
CA PHE A 132 1.31 -0.81 -12.95
C PHE A 132 2.38 -1.63 -13.66
N PHE A 133 2.12 -1.98 -14.91
CA PHE A 133 3.00 -2.80 -15.72
C PHE A 133 3.63 -1.97 -16.86
N GLN A 134 4.76 -2.44 -17.37
CA GLN A 134 5.47 -1.76 -18.46
C GLN A 134 4.68 -1.74 -19.77
N ASP A 135 3.74 -2.66 -19.95
CA ASP A 135 2.83 -2.66 -21.09
C ASP A 135 1.67 -1.68 -20.85
N PRO A 136 1.59 -0.56 -21.60
CA PRO A 136 0.50 0.41 -21.46
C PRO A 136 -0.87 -0.15 -21.85
N ALA A 137 -0.95 -1.31 -22.49
CA ALA A 137 -2.21 -2.02 -22.75
C ALA A 137 -2.68 -2.88 -21.56
N THR A 138 -1.89 -2.97 -20.49
CA THR A 138 -2.26 -3.69 -19.27
C THR A 138 -2.78 -2.71 -18.23
N ASP A 139 -4.05 -2.88 -17.84
CA ASP A 139 -4.64 -2.10 -16.75
C ASP A 139 -3.89 -2.33 -15.43
N GLY A 140 -3.88 -1.30 -14.58
CA GLY A 140 -3.34 -1.43 -13.24
C GLY A 140 -4.16 -2.43 -12.42
N VAL A 141 -3.49 -3.28 -11.64
CA VAL A 141 -4.17 -4.25 -10.77
C VAL A 141 -4.06 -3.83 -9.31
N PRO A 142 -5.13 -3.92 -8.52
CA PRO A 142 -5.04 -3.71 -7.08
C PRO A 142 -4.00 -4.63 -6.46
N THR A 143 -3.29 -4.15 -5.44
CA THR A 143 -2.52 -5.06 -4.60
C THR A 143 -3.46 -6.01 -3.86
N ASN A 144 -3.03 -7.25 -3.68
CA ASN A 144 -3.74 -8.22 -2.85
C ASN A 144 -2.90 -8.44 -1.59
N LEU A 145 -2.80 -7.41 -0.75
CA LEU A 145 -2.15 -7.56 0.53
C LEU A 145 -3.05 -8.40 1.46
N PRO A 146 -2.50 -9.44 2.10
CA PRO A 146 -3.31 -10.28 2.98
C PRO A 146 -3.84 -9.45 4.14
N SER A 147 -5.09 -9.73 4.55
CA SER A 147 -5.64 -9.03 5.70
C SER A 147 -4.87 -9.36 6.98
N PRO A 148 -4.59 -8.36 7.83
CA PRO A 148 -3.87 -8.61 9.05
C PRO A 148 -4.73 -9.43 10.01
N PRO A 149 -4.11 -10.22 10.91
CA PRO A 149 -4.86 -11.00 11.88
C PRO A 149 -5.60 -10.09 12.86
N SER A 150 -6.80 -10.48 13.26
CA SER A 150 -7.53 -9.82 14.36
C SER A 150 -6.63 -9.73 15.60
N PRO A 151 -6.58 -8.57 16.31
CA PRO A 151 -7.47 -7.41 16.23
C PRO A 151 -6.94 -6.24 15.37
N HIS A 152 -6.00 -6.49 14.45
CA HIS A 152 -5.36 -5.43 13.67
C HIS A 152 -6.26 -4.93 12.53
N ARG A 153 -6.17 -3.63 12.22
CA ARG A 153 -6.87 -2.96 11.11
C ARG A 153 -6.09 -3.05 9.82
N GLN A 154 -6.80 -3.13 8.70
CA GLN A 154 -6.21 -3.05 7.36
C GLN A 154 -5.77 -1.61 7.07
N ILE A 155 -4.47 -1.38 6.91
CA ILE A 155 -3.93 -0.04 6.57
C ILE A 155 -3.68 0.11 5.08
N PHE A 156 -3.22 -0.95 4.42
CA PHE A 156 -2.94 -1.01 2.98
C PHE A 156 -3.80 -2.09 2.33
N VAL A 157 -4.51 -1.78 1.23
CA VAL A 157 -5.18 -2.77 0.36
C VAL A 157 -4.53 -2.80 -1.01
#